data_AF-K2DYX9-F1
#
_entry.id   AF-K2DYX9-F1
#
_cell.length_a   1.000
_cell.length_b   1.000
_cell.length_c   1.000
_cell.angle_alpha   90.00
_cell.angle_beta   90.00
_cell.angle_gamma   90.00
#
_symmetry.space_group_name_H-M   'P 1'
#
loop_
_entity.id
_entity.type
_entity.pdbx_description
1 polymer ?
#
loop_
_entity_poly.entity_id
_entity_poly.type
_entity_poly.pdbx_seq_one_letter_code
_entity_poly.pdbx_strand_id
1 'polypeptide(L)' 'MNSFVHLKVHTEYSIVDGIVRIEDLMDRAMQYQMPAVAVTDRVN' A
#
# COMPACT_ATOMS: atom_id res chain seq x y z
N MET A 1 16.03 7.83 14.46
CA MET A 1 15.49 7.51 13.11
C MET A 1 14.06 7.07 13.30
N ASN A 2 13.09 7.77 12.71
CA ASN A 2 11.68 7.38 12.83
C ASN A 2 11.30 6.52 11.64
N SER A 3 10.90 5.28 11.91
CA SER A 3 10.29 4.41 10.90
C SER A 3 8.90 4.95 10.55
N PHE A 4 8.56 4.91 9.27
CA PHE A 4 7.26 5.33 8.76
C PHE A 4 6.57 4.16 8.05
N VAL A 5 5.26 4.02 8.25
CA VAL A 5 4.42 2.98 7.67
C VAL A 5 3.13 3.60 7.17
N HIS A 6 2.75 3.29 5.94
CA HIS A 6 1.44 3.65 5.41
C HIS A 6 0.38 2.68 5.95
N LEU A 7 -0.60 3.23 6.67
CA LEU A 7 -1.72 2.47 7.24
C LEU A 7 -3.02 2.62 6.44
N LYS A 8 -3.00 3.37 5.34
CA LYS A 8 -4.14 3.57 4.46
C LYS A 8 -3.66 3.61 3.01
N VAL A 9 -3.88 2.53 2.28
CA VAL A 9 -3.50 2.38 0.87
C VAL A 9 -4.63 1.67 0.15
N HIS A 10 -5.03 2.20 -1.00
CA HIS A 10 -6.02 1.58 -1.87
C HIS A 10 -5.28 0.98 -3.08
N THR A 11 -5.45 -0.32 -3.29
CA THR A 11 -4.89 -1.09 -4.40
C THR A 11 -5.83 -1.08 -5.60
N GLU A 12 -5.44 -1.73 -6.69
CA GLU A 12 -6.26 -2.00 -7.87
C GLU A 12 -7.60 -2.69 -7.57
N TYR A 13 -7.78 -3.26 -6.38
CA TYR A 13 -9.05 -3.85 -5.94
C TYR A 13 -10.06 -2.81 -5.39
N SER A 14 -9.64 -1.57 -5.11
CA SER A 14 -10.58 -0.48 -4.82
C SER A 14 -11.22 0.03 -6.12
N ILE A 15 -12.38 -0.51 -6.47
CA ILE A 15 -13.07 -0.22 -7.75
C ILE A 15 -13.30 1.29 -7.98
N VAL A 16 -13.49 2.06 -6.91
CA VAL A 16 -13.85 3.49 -7.00
C VAL A 16 -12.63 4.40 -7.23
N ASP A 17 -11.48 4.09 -6.61
CA ASP A 17 -10.34 5.02 -6.53
C ASP A 17 -8.96 4.34 -6.49
N GLY A 18 -8.91 3.02 -6.64
CA GLY A 18 -7.72 2.20 -6.59
C GLY A 18 -6.98 2.10 -7.93
N ILE A 19 -5.72 2.51 -7.95
CA ILE A 19 -4.87 2.44 -9.17
C ILE A 19 -3.51 1.74 -8.93
N VAL A 20 -3.23 1.32 -7.70
CA VAL A 20 -1.92 0.78 -7.31
C VAL A 20 -1.97 -0.75 -7.32
N ARG A 21 -1.14 -1.40 -8.14
CA ARG A 21 -1.05 -2.87 -8.16
C ARG A 21 -0.31 -3.38 -6.92
N ILE A 22 -0.69 -4.56 -6.43
CA ILE A 22 -0.09 -5.12 -5.21
C ILE A 22 1.42 -5.37 -5.38
N GLU A 23 1.84 -5.91 -6.53
CA GLU A 23 3.25 -6.19 -6.82
C GLU A 23 4.10 -4.90 -6.76
N ASP A 24 3.65 -3.84 -7.44
CA ASP A 24 4.32 -2.53 -7.44
C ASP A 24 4.37 -1.91 -6.03
N LEU A 25 3.31 -2.09 -5.23
CA LEU A 25 3.27 -1.63 -3.84
C LEU A 25 4.33 -2.33 -2.97
N MET A 26 4.48 -3.65 -3.13
CA MET A 26 5.48 -4.43 -2.38
C MET A 26 6.91 -4.04 -2.75
N ASP A 27 7.18 -3.87 -4.04
CA ASP A 27 8.50 -3.43 -4.53
C ASP A 27 8.89 -2.06 -3.96
N ARG A 28 7.93 -1.12 -3.92
CA ARG A 28 8.14 0.19 -3.30
C ARG A 28 8.35 0.12 -1.80
N ALA A 29 7.54 -0.67 -1.09
CA ALA A 29 7.68 -0.85 0.36
C ALA A 29 9.08 -1.38 0.72
N MET A 30 9.59 -2.36 -0.04
CA MET A 30 10.94 -2.88 0.11
C MET A 30 12.00 -1.82 -0.21
N GLN A 31 11.86 -1.08 -1.32
CA GLN A 31 12.80 -0.02 -1.71
C GLN A 31 12.95 1.06 -0.63
N TYR A 32 11.86 1.41 0.04
CA TYR A 32 11.85 2.41 1.12
C TYR A 32 12.15 1.83 2.51
N GLN A 33 12.51 0.54 2.59
CA GLN A 33 12.78 -0.16 3.86
C GLN A 33 11.62 -0.01 4.86
N MET A 34 10.38 0.03 4.35
CA MET A 34 9.19 0.07 5.19
C MET A 34 9.00 -1.31 5.83
N PRO A 35 8.92 -1.41 7.18
CA PRO A 35 8.78 -2.71 7.84
C PRO A 35 7.40 -3.36 7.64
N ALA A 36 6.40 -2.57 7.25
CA ALA A 36 5.05 -3.00 6.97
C ALA A 36 4.33 -1.99 6.06
N VAL A 37 3.20 -2.41 5.47
CA VAL A 37 2.22 -1.55 4.81
C VAL A 37 0.83 -2.14 5.05
N ALA A 38 -0.19 -1.30 5.22
CA ALA A 38 -1.58 -1.77 5.30
C ALA A 38 -2.34 -1.45 4.00
N VAL A 39 -3.07 -2.44 3.49
CA VAL A 39 -4.05 -2.27 2.42
C VAL A 39 -5.43 -2.10 3.06
N THR A 40 -6.13 -1.04 2.68
CA THR A 40 -7.42 -0.63 3.24
C THR A 40 -8.37 -0.25 2.11
N ASP A 41 -8.60 -1.19 1.22
CA ASP A 41 -9.46 -0.97 0.07
C ASP A 41 -10.92 -0.64 0.47
N ARG A 42 -11.66 -0.04 -0.46
CA ARG A 42 -13.05 0.34 -0.23
C ARG A 42 -14.02 -0.79 -0.60
N VAL A 43 -14.80 -1.20 0.39
CA VAL A 43 -15.98 -2.08 0.26
C VAL A 43 -15.62 -3.46 -0.29
N ASN A 44 -14.69 -4.13 0.39
CA ASN A 44 -14.22 -5.48 0.08
C ASN A 44 -13.78 -6.26 1.32
#